data_AF-A0A1G6FZH3-F1
#
_entry.id   AF-A0A1G6FZH3-F1
#
_cell.length_a   1.000
_cell.length_b   1.000
_cell.length_c   1.000
_cell.angle_alpha   90.00
_cell.angle_beta   90.00
_cell.angle_gamma   90.00
#
_symmetry.space_group_name_H-M   'P 1'
#
loop_
_entity.id
_entity.type
_entity.pdbx_description
1 polymer ?
#
loop_
_entity_poly.entity_id
_entity_poly.type
_entity_poly.pdbx_seq_one_letter_code
_entity_poly.pdbx_strand_id
1 'polypeptide(L)'
;MTKKEHTTITELFQVLDLLESLDMQFWLDGGWGVDVLYGQQTRLHRDIDIDFDANYTDQLLDLLQERGYQIETNWLPTRVELYSKELGYIDIHPFVLNADGTSKQADLDGGWYEFQPDYFGTAVFEGRSIPCISAKGQQVFHSGYDLREKDIHDLSIIKQCITTMSLTIR
;
A
#
# COMPACT_ATOMS: atom_id res chain seq x y z
N MET A 1 -11.61 21.26 -12.94
CA MET A 1 -11.64 19.90 -13.51
C MET A 1 -11.96 18.95 -12.37
N THR A 2 -12.90 18.04 -12.55
CA THR A 2 -13.21 17.01 -11.53
C THR A 2 -12.00 16.10 -11.39
N LYS A 3 -11.60 15.78 -10.15
CA LYS A 3 -10.51 14.84 -9.91
C LYS A 3 -10.94 13.44 -10.31
N LYS A 4 -9.98 12.61 -10.75
CA LYS A 4 -10.21 11.19 -11.03
C LYS A 4 -10.73 10.51 -9.76
N GLU A 5 -11.81 9.74 -9.89
CA GLU A 5 -12.47 9.12 -8.74
C GLU A 5 -11.91 7.74 -8.39
N HIS A 6 -11.39 7.01 -9.39
CA HIS A 6 -10.93 5.64 -9.21
C HIS A 6 -9.67 5.33 -10.00
N THR A 7 -8.80 4.49 -9.43
CA THR A 7 -7.66 3.87 -10.09
C THR A 7 -8.07 2.52 -10.71
N THR A 8 -7.47 2.20 -11.86
CA THR A 8 -7.67 0.93 -12.58
C THR A 8 -6.47 -0.02 -12.38
N ILE A 9 -6.62 -1.30 -12.71
CA ILE A 9 -5.51 -2.28 -12.68
C ILE A 9 -4.34 -1.82 -13.56
N THR A 10 -4.63 -1.27 -14.74
CA THR A 10 -3.61 -0.75 -15.66
C THR A 10 -2.81 0.37 -15.01
N GLU A 11 -3.48 1.28 -14.29
CA GLU A 11 -2.81 2.40 -13.60
C GLU A 11 -2.05 1.93 -12.37
N LEU A 12 -2.59 0.96 -11.61
CA LEU A 12 -1.85 0.28 -10.54
C LEU A 12 -0.53 -0.27 -11.10
N PHE A 13 -0.57 -1.01 -12.21
CA PHE A 13 0.65 -1.60 -12.78
C PHE A 13 1.63 -0.56 -13.31
N GLN A 14 1.14 0.54 -13.89
CA GLN A 14 2.01 1.65 -14.26
C GLN A 14 2.70 2.25 -13.03
N VAL A 15 2.00 2.42 -11.91
CA VAL A 15 2.61 2.91 -10.67
C VAL A 15 3.64 1.91 -10.12
N LEU A 16 3.32 0.62 -10.11
CA LEU A 16 4.28 -0.41 -9.67
C LEU A 16 5.55 -0.43 -10.53
N ASP A 17 5.43 -0.26 -11.86
CA ASP A 17 6.59 -0.16 -12.76
C ASP A 17 7.47 1.06 -12.43
N LEU A 18 6.87 2.17 -11.98
CA LEU A 18 7.63 3.34 -11.52
C LEU A 18 8.43 3.01 -10.26
N LEU A 19 7.79 2.38 -9.28
CA LEU A 19 8.43 2.04 -8.00
C LEU A 19 9.57 1.05 -8.19
N GLU A 20 9.38 0.02 -9.01
CA GLU A 20 10.39 -0.98 -9.35
C GLU A 20 11.62 -0.34 -10.05
N SER A 21 11.45 0.77 -10.77
CA SER A 21 12.55 1.47 -11.43
C SER A 21 13.56 2.12 -10.47
N LEU A 22 13.19 2.28 -9.18
CA LEU A 22 14.07 2.82 -8.14
C LEU A 22 14.92 1.76 -7.44
N ASP A 23 14.71 0.46 -7.72
CA ASP A 23 15.33 -0.66 -6.99
C ASP A 23 15.15 -0.52 -5.45
N MET A 24 14.00 0.04 -5.06
CA MET A 24 13.63 0.35 -3.69
C MET A 24 12.73 -0.75 -3.14
N GLN A 25 12.93 -1.12 -1.87
CA GLN A 25 11.99 -1.98 -1.17
C GLN A 25 10.67 -1.24 -0.92
N PHE A 26 9.57 -1.81 -1.41
CA PHE A 26 8.22 -1.31 -1.15
C PHE A 26 7.23 -2.46 -0.98
N TRP A 27 6.04 -2.15 -0.47
CA TRP A 27 4.89 -3.03 -0.40
C TRP A 27 3.63 -2.27 -0.76
N LEU A 28 2.81 -2.86 -1.63
CA LEU A 28 1.45 -2.42 -1.86
C LEU A 28 0.58 -2.67 -0.63
N ASP A 29 -0.10 -1.64 -0.16
CA ASP A 29 -1.01 -1.68 0.98
C ASP A 29 -2.44 -1.27 0.57
N GLY A 30 -3.30 -1.04 1.57
CA GLY A 30 -4.64 -0.52 1.42
C GLY A 30 -5.56 -1.45 0.60
N GLY A 31 -6.55 -0.83 -0.04
CA GLY A 31 -7.58 -1.57 -0.78
C GLY A 31 -7.02 -2.40 -1.92
N TRP A 32 -6.05 -1.86 -2.67
CA TRP A 32 -5.40 -2.61 -3.75
C TRP A 32 -4.57 -3.76 -3.22
N GLY A 33 -3.88 -3.60 -2.08
CA GLY A 33 -3.16 -4.68 -1.41
C GLY A 33 -4.10 -5.84 -1.03
N VAL A 34 -5.29 -5.53 -0.51
CA VAL A 34 -6.32 -6.53 -0.17
C VAL A 34 -6.78 -7.31 -1.41
N ASP A 35 -7.08 -6.62 -2.51
CA ASP A 35 -7.54 -7.26 -3.76
C ASP A 35 -6.42 -8.07 -4.44
N VAL A 36 -5.18 -7.60 -4.36
CA VAL A 36 -3.99 -8.32 -4.84
C VAL A 36 -3.75 -9.61 -4.04
N LEU A 37 -3.88 -9.57 -2.71
CA LEU A 37 -3.83 -10.78 -1.87
C LEU A 37 -4.94 -11.77 -2.21
N TYR A 38 -6.14 -11.26 -2.51
CA TYR A 38 -7.29 -12.09 -2.82
C TYR A 38 -7.23 -12.68 -4.25
N GLY A 39 -6.47 -12.04 -5.14
CA GLY A 39 -6.27 -12.49 -6.52
C GLY A 39 -7.34 -11.99 -7.50
N GLN A 40 -8.25 -11.10 -7.09
CA GLN A 40 -9.23 -10.45 -7.97
C GLN A 40 -9.66 -9.09 -7.40
N GLN A 41 -10.01 -8.16 -8.29
CA GLN A 41 -10.55 -6.86 -7.88
C GLN A 41 -11.98 -7.03 -7.33
N THR A 42 -12.22 -6.61 -6.09
CA THR A 42 -13.52 -6.80 -5.39
C THR A 42 -14.33 -5.53 -5.26
N ARG A 43 -13.70 -4.36 -5.44
CA ARG A 43 -14.36 -3.05 -5.46
C ARG A 43 -13.57 -2.04 -6.28
N LEU A 44 -14.14 -0.85 -6.49
CA LEU A 44 -13.40 0.29 -7.03
C LEU A 44 -12.48 0.86 -5.94
N HIS A 45 -11.29 1.31 -6.34
CA HIS A 45 -10.28 1.93 -5.47
C HIS A 45 -10.07 3.36 -5.91
N ARG A 46 -9.95 4.30 -4.95
CA ARG A 46 -9.71 5.72 -5.23
C ARG A 46 -8.22 6.01 -5.45
N ASP A 47 -7.42 5.32 -4.67
CA ASP A 47 -6.02 5.58 -4.34
C ASP A 47 -5.22 4.28 -4.47
N ILE A 48 -3.89 4.42 -4.38
CA ILE A 48 -2.92 3.34 -4.22
C ILE A 48 -2.10 3.69 -2.98
N ASP A 49 -2.03 2.80 -2.00
CA ASP A 49 -1.25 2.98 -0.78
C ASP A 49 0.07 2.20 -0.90
N ILE A 50 1.21 2.87 -0.66
CA ILE A 50 2.56 2.27 -0.79
C ILE A 50 3.35 2.51 0.48
N ASP A 51 3.76 1.42 1.13
CA ASP A 51 4.78 1.42 2.18
C ASP A 51 6.16 1.25 1.55
N PHE A 52 7.16 2.00 1.98
CA PHE A 52 8.49 1.96 1.34
C PHE A 52 9.66 2.29 2.28
N ASP A 53 10.88 1.96 1.88
CA ASP A 53 12.09 2.34 2.63
C ASP A 53 12.26 3.87 2.69
N ALA A 54 12.15 4.44 3.90
CA ALA A 54 12.24 5.87 4.14
C ALA A 54 13.54 6.53 3.63
N ASN A 55 14.61 5.77 3.41
CA ASN A 55 15.85 6.28 2.81
C ASN A 55 15.67 6.78 1.37
N TYR A 56 14.61 6.35 0.68
CA TYR A 56 14.30 6.72 -0.71
C TYR A 56 13.26 7.85 -0.80
N THR A 57 12.87 8.48 0.31
CA THR A 57 11.76 9.46 0.35
C THR A 57 11.92 10.56 -0.70
N ASP A 58 13.09 11.20 -0.75
CA ASP A 58 13.33 12.30 -1.71
C ASP A 58 13.30 11.80 -3.16
N GLN A 59 13.92 10.64 -3.43
CA GLN A 59 13.97 10.05 -4.78
C GLN A 59 12.59 9.62 -5.28
N LEU A 60 11.76 9.05 -4.40
CA LEU A 60 10.39 8.68 -4.74
C LEU A 60 9.52 9.90 -5.00
N LEU A 61 9.65 10.95 -4.18
CA LEU A 61 8.91 12.20 -4.39
C LEU A 61 9.29 12.86 -5.72
N ASP A 62 10.58 12.95 -6.03
CA ASP A 62 11.07 13.50 -7.30
C ASP A 62 10.52 12.69 -8.48
N LEU A 63 10.61 11.35 -8.44
CA LEU A 63 10.08 10.48 -9.50
C LEU A 63 8.57 10.67 -9.69
N LEU A 64 7.78 10.70 -8.61
CA LEU A 64 6.34 10.89 -8.71
C LEU A 64 6.00 12.27 -9.30
N GLN A 65 6.70 13.32 -8.88
CA GLN A 65 6.51 14.67 -9.41
C GLN A 65 6.88 14.78 -10.90
N GLU A 66 7.95 14.13 -11.34
CA GLU A 66 8.32 14.01 -12.76
C GLU A 66 7.22 13.32 -13.58
N ARG A 67 6.46 12.41 -12.97
CA ARG A 67 5.29 11.74 -13.57
C ARG A 67 3.97 12.50 -13.38
N GLY A 68 4.05 13.76 -12.96
CA GLY A 68 2.90 14.65 -12.90
C GLY A 68 2.04 14.51 -11.65
N TYR A 69 2.51 13.79 -10.63
CA TYR A 69 1.90 13.87 -9.31
C TYR A 69 2.18 15.22 -8.65
N GLN A 70 1.18 15.75 -7.96
CA GLN A 70 1.28 16.93 -7.13
C GLN A 70 0.96 16.55 -5.69
N ILE A 71 1.76 17.05 -4.75
CA ILE A 71 1.51 16.85 -3.32
C ILE A 71 0.21 17.56 -2.95
N GLU A 72 -0.74 16.81 -2.39
CA GLU A 72 -1.99 17.32 -1.84
C GLU A 72 -1.89 17.51 -0.32
N THR A 73 -1.28 16.53 0.35
CA THR A 73 -1.06 16.53 1.79
C THR A 73 0.35 16.05 2.09
N ASN A 74 1.11 16.78 2.89
CA ASN A 74 2.44 16.37 3.34
C ASN A 74 2.48 16.31 4.88
N TRP A 75 2.60 15.10 5.41
CA TRP A 75 2.77 14.81 6.83
C TRP A 75 4.04 13.98 7.07
N LEU A 76 5.12 14.22 6.32
CA LEU A 76 6.38 13.56 6.59
C LEU A 76 6.85 13.80 8.03
N PRO A 77 7.43 12.77 8.70
CA PRO A 77 7.83 11.47 8.14
C PRO A 77 6.72 10.39 8.11
N THR A 78 5.47 10.69 8.45
CA THR A 78 4.39 9.69 8.55
C THR A 78 3.81 9.27 7.19
N ARG A 79 3.39 10.24 6.37
CA ARG A 79 2.84 9.97 5.03
C ARG A 79 2.85 11.20 4.12
N VAL A 80 2.68 10.98 2.83
CA VAL A 80 2.35 12.01 1.84
C VAL A 80 1.23 11.50 0.94
N GLU A 81 0.18 12.30 0.73
CA GLU A 81 -0.84 12.06 -0.30
C GLU A 81 -0.50 12.92 -1.52
N LEU A 82 -0.44 12.29 -2.69
CA LEU A 82 -0.22 12.96 -3.96
C LEU A 82 -1.33 12.62 -4.96
N TYR A 83 -1.55 13.51 -5.92
CA TYR A 83 -2.54 13.36 -6.97
C TYR A 83 -1.96 13.61 -8.36
N SER A 84 -2.26 12.71 -9.30
CA SER A 84 -2.04 12.86 -10.73
C SER A 84 -3.37 12.86 -11.48
N LYS A 85 -3.52 13.72 -12.49
CA LYS A 85 -4.70 13.70 -13.36
C LYS A 85 -4.81 12.40 -14.18
N GLU A 86 -3.67 11.79 -14.48
CA GLU A 86 -3.59 10.56 -15.27
C GLU A 86 -3.78 9.33 -14.36
N LEU A 87 -3.00 9.28 -13.28
CA LEU A 87 -2.85 8.08 -12.44
C LEU A 87 -3.68 8.09 -11.14
N GLY A 88 -4.40 9.17 -10.83
CA GLY A 88 -5.22 9.25 -9.62
C GLY A 88 -4.42 9.55 -8.36
N TYR A 89 -4.93 9.11 -7.20
CA TYR A 89 -4.28 9.34 -5.91
C TYR A 89 -3.26 8.25 -5.57
N ILE A 90 -2.20 8.65 -4.88
CA ILE A 90 -1.26 7.75 -4.22
C ILE A 90 -0.98 8.28 -2.80
N ASP A 91 -1.04 7.41 -1.82
CA ASP A 91 -0.57 7.67 -0.45
C ASP A 91 0.74 6.89 -0.26
N ILE A 92 1.80 7.57 0.14
CA ILE A 92 3.11 6.95 0.39
C ILE A 92 3.47 7.05 1.87
N HIS A 93 3.98 5.94 2.41
CA HIS A 93 4.22 5.73 3.83
C HIS A 93 5.68 5.31 4.08
N PRO A 94 6.54 6.24 4.54
CA PRO A 94 7.95 5.94 4.78
C PRO A 94 8.14 5.06 6.02
N PHE A 95 8.78 3.89 5.84
CA PHE A 95 9.14 2.97 6.91
C PHE A 95 10.64 2.97 7.15
N VAL A 96 11.06 3.01 8.42
CA VAL A 96 12.43 2.72 8.81
C VAL A 96 12.58 1.20 8.89
N LEU A 97 13.40 0.63 8.00
CA LEU A 97 13.61 -0.82 7.91
C LEU A 97 14.82 -1.26 8.75
N ASN A 98 14.67 -2.32 9.53
CA ASN A 98 15.75 -2.93 10.30
C ASN A 98 16.28 -4.20 9.60
N ALA A 99 17.55 -4.53 9.86
CA ALA A 99 18.21 -5.68 9.24
C ALA A 99 17.62 -7.06 9.66
N ASP A 100 16.86 -7.12 10.76
CA ASP A 100 16.16 -8.33 11.22
C ASP A 100 14.77 -8.50 10.57
N GLY A 101 14.40 -7.59 9.66
CA GLY A 101 13.12 -7.59 8.95
C GLY A 101 11.99 -6.89 9.69
N THR A 102 12.21 -6.42 10.92
CA THR A 102 11.26 -5.51 11.58
C THR A 102 11.30 -4.14 10.93
N SER A 103 10.23 -3.37 11.06
CA SER A 103 10.21 -2.00 10.58
C SER A 103 9.34 -1.12 11.46
N LYS A 104 9.42 0.19 11.26
CA LYS A 104 8.58 1.14 11.99
C LYS A 104 8.20 2.36 11.17
N GLN A 105 7.04 2.91 11.48
CA GLN A 105 6.53 4.16 10.92
C GLN A 105 6.35 5.21 12.02
N ALA A 106 6.62 6.47 11.69
CA ALA A 106 6.41 7.57 12.60
C ALA A 106 4.91 7.84 12.81
N ASP A 107 4.49 8.02 14.05
CA ASP A 107 3.13 8.41 14.40
C ASP A 107 2.92 9.94 14.24
N LEU A 108 1.73 10.36 13.80
CA LEU A 108 1.34 11.77 13.70
C LEU A 108 1.37 12.48 15.06
N ASP A 109 1.00 11.79 16.13
CA ASP A 109 0.99 12.34 17.49
C ASP A 109 2.36 12.19 18.20
N GLY A 110 3.36 11.72 17.47
CA GLY A 110 4.70 11.44 17.98
C GLY A 110 4.85 10.02 18.52
N GLY A 111 5.99 9.39 18.24
CA GLY A 111 6.25 7.99 18.56
C GLY A 111 6.42 7.14 17.31
N TRP A 112 6.32 5.82 17.49
CA TRP A 112 6.56 4.85 16.43
C TRP A 112 5.56 3.69 16.53
N TYR A 113 5.02 3.28 15.38
CA TYR A 113 4.37 1.98 15.21
C TYR A 113 5.43 0.97 14.77
N GLU A 114 5.52 -0.16 15.47
CA GLU A 114 6.49 -1.22 15.19
C GLU A 114 5.80 -2.40 14.48
N PHE A 115 6.43 -2.90 13.42
CA PHE A 115 5.88 -3.91 12.53
C PHE A 115 6.74 -5.17 12.50
N GLN A 116 6.09 -6.32 12.49
CA GLN A 116 6.76 -7.61 12.47
C GLN A 116 7.08 -8.02 11.02
N PRO A 117 8.17 -8.79 10.79
CA PRO A 117 8.55 -9.20 9.43
C PRO A 117 7.44 -9.96 8.70
N ASP A 118 6.61 -10.72 9.43
CA ASP A 118 5.51 -11.49 8.87
C ASP A 118 4.28 -10.66 8.48
N TYR A 119 4.35 -9.33 8.60
CA TYR A 119 3.37 -8.40 8.03
C TYR A 119 3.62 -8.13 6.56
N PHE A 120 4.81 -8.45 6.05
CA PHE A 120 5.25 -8.17 4.68
C PHE A 120 5.31 -9.46 3.86
N GLY A 121 4.92 -9.39 2.60
CA GLY A 121 4.89 -10.56 1.73
C GLY A 121 4.82 -10.24 0.25
N THR A 122 4.32 -11.20 -0.51
CA THR A 122 4.16 -11.11 -1.95
C THR A 122 2.94 -11.93 -2.37
N ALA A 123 2.19 -11.44 -3.34
CA ALA A 123 1.07 -12.16 -3.95
C ALA A 123 1.15 -12.10 -5.48
N VAL A 124 0.43 -13.01 -6.15
CA VAL A 124 0.32 -13.02 -7.61
C VAL A 124 -1.05 -12.49 -8.01
N PHE A 125 -1.07 -11.44 -8.82
CA PHE A 125 -2.28 -10.81 -9.33
C PHE A 125 -2.14 -10.56 -10.82
N GLU A 126 -3.10 -11.04 -11.63
CA GLU A 126 -3.03 -10.98 -13.11
C GLU A 126 -1.69 -11.50 -13.68
N GLY A 127 -1.12 -12.53 -13.05
CA GLY A 127 0.17 -13.13 -13.43
C GLY A 127 1.42 -12.35 -13.02
N ARG A 128 1.27 -11.19 -12.37
CA ARG A 128 2.37 -10.38 -11.83
C ARG A 128 2.61 -10.73 -10.36
N SER A 129 3.87 -10.94 -9.99
CA SER A 129 4.29 -11.05 -8.59
C SER A 129 4.46 -9.65 -8.00
N ILE A 130 3.71 -9.33 -6.94
CA ILE A 130 3.63 -7.98 -6.37
C ILE A 130 4.01 -8.04 -4.87
N PRO A 131 5.05 -7.31 -4.43
CA PRO A 131 5.30 -7.10 -3.01
C PRO A 131 4.12 -6.38 -2.36
N CYS A 132 3.55 -6.94 -1.29
CA CYS A 132 2.39 -6.36 -0.63
C CYS A 132 2.37 -6.66 0.86
N ILE A 133 1.58 -5.90 1.62
CA ILE A 133 1.25 -6.25 2.99
C ILE A 133 0.52 -7.59 2.99
N SER A 134 0.91 -8.49 3.90
CA SER A 134 0.32 -9.80 4.07
C SER A 134 -1.11 -9.70 4.61
N ALA A 135 -1.89 -10.78 4.53
CA ALA A 135 -3.23 -10.80 5.13
C ALA A 135 -3.21 -10.54 6.65
N LYS A 136 -2.14 -10.95 7.35
CA LYS A 136 -1.95 -10.66 8.78
C LYS A 136 -1.68 -9.17 9.01
N GLY A 137 -0.80 -8.57 8.21
CA GLY A 137 -0.50 -7.13 8.27
C GLY A 137 -1.74 -6.30 7.97
N GLN A 138 -2.47 -6.62 6.90
CA GLN A 138 -3.71 -5.96 6.51
C GLN A 138 -4.75 -5.96 7.65
N GLN A 139 -4.89 -7.09 8.34
CA GLN A 139 -5.80 -7.19 9.49
C GLN A 139 -5.40 -6.25 10.64
N VAL A 140 -4.10 -6.08 10.88
CA VAL A 140 -3.58 -5.17 11.92
C VAL A 140 -3.76 -3.71 11.49
N PHE A 141 -3.48 -3.38 10.23
CA PHE A 141 -3.57 -2.01 9.71
C PHE A 141 -5.02 -1.53 9.56
N HIS A 142 -5.99 -2.43 9.40
CA HIS A 142 -7.42 -2.14 9.45
C HIS A 142 -8.00 -2.10 10.88
N SER A 143 -7.19 -1.70 11.87
CA SER A 143 -7.61 -1.60 13.26
C SER A 143 -7.28 -0.22 13.85
N GLY A 144 -7.98 0.18 14.91
CA GLY A 144 -7.68 1.43 15.63
C GLY A 144 -8.39 2.68 15.13
N TYR A 145 -9.30 2.57 14.15
CA TYR A 145 -10.15 3.67 13.68
C TYR A 145 -11.60 3.22 13.43
N ASP A 146 -12.51 4.19 13.31
CA ASP A 146 -13.91 3.93 12.99
C ASP A 146 -14.03 3.40 11.55
N LEU A 147 -14.46 2.14 11.44
CA LEU A 147 -14.57 1.45 10.16
C LEU A 147 -15.70 2.03 9.30
N ARG A 148 -15.38 2.32 8.04
CA ARG A 148 -16.34 2.66 6.99
C ARG A 148 -16.80 1.39 6.28
N GLU A 149 -17.82 1.51 5.42
CA GLU A 149 -18.35 0.37 4.64
C GLU A 149 -17.27 -0.35 3.82
N LYS A 150 -16.35 0.40 3.21
CA LYS A 150 -15.23 -0.19 2.46
C LYS A 150 -14.25 -0.95 3.36
N ASP A 151 -13.99 -0.47 4.58
CA ASP A 151 -13.08 -1.13 5.51
C ASP A 151 -13.72 -2.44 6.03
N ILE A 152 -15.04 -2.46 6.24
CA ILE A 152 -15.80 -3.68 6.59
C ILE A 152 -15.74 -4.70 5.44
N HIS A 153 -15.90 -4.24 4.20
CA HIS A 153 -15.74 -5.09 3.01
C HIS A 153 -14.33 -5.68 2.95
N ASP A 154 -13.30 -4.86 3.06
CA ASP A 154 -11.90 -5.28 3.00
C ASP A 154 -11.57 -6.30 4.11
N LEU A 155 -12.03 -6.08 5.35
CA LEU A 155 -11.90 -7.04 6.45
C LEU A 155 -12.56 -8.39 6.15
N SER A 156 -13.68 -8.40 5.42
CA SER A 156 -14.35 -9.64 5.01
C SER A 156 -13.52 -10.42 3.98
N ILE A 157 -12.82 -9.73 3.09
CA ILE A 157 -11.92 -10.33 2.09
C ILE A 157 -10.65 -10.83 2.77
N ILE A 158 -10.03 -10.03 3.64
CA ILE A 158 -8.84 -10.40 4.43
C ILE A 158 -9.10 -11.72 5.20
N LYS A 159 -10.27 -11.86 5.82
CA LYS A 159 -10.66 -13.08 6.53
C LYS A 159 -10.71 -14.31 5.61
N GLN A 160 -11.17 -14.15 4.37
CA GLN A 160 -11.19 -15.23 3.36
C GLN A 160 -9.78 -15.62 2.94
N CYS A 161 -8.87 -14.64 2.75
CA CYS A 161 -7.46 -14.90 2.45
C CYS A 161 -6.80 -15.74 3.55
N ILE A 162 -6.96 -15.34 4.82
CA ILE A 162 -6.40 -16.07 5.99
C ILE A 162 -6.93 -17.51 6.05
N THR A 163 -8.24 -17.69 5.82
CA THR A 163 -8.87 -19.02 5.86
C THR A 163 -8.35 -19.93 4.75
N THR A 164 -8.19 -19.40 3.54
CA THR A 164 -7.72 -20.15 2.37
C THR A 164 -6.25 -20.57 2.54
N MET A 165 -5.39 -19.67 3.01
CA MET A 165 -3.98 -19.98 3.30
C MET A 165 -3.83 -21.10 4.34
N SER A 166 -4.70 -21.13 5.35
CA SER A 166 -4.70 -22.16 6.39
C SER A 166 -5.09 -23.56 5.86
N LEU A 167 -5.82 -23.63 4.75
CA LEU A 167 -6.23 -24.89 4.11
C LEU A 167 -5.15 -25.43 3.17
N THR A 168 -4.36 -24.56 2.52
CA THR A 168 -3.29 -24.95 1.58
C THR A 168 -2.04 -25.50 2.28
N ILE A 169 -1.87 -25.23 3.58
CA ILE A 169 -0.70 -25.67 4.39
C ILE A 169 -0.94 -27.05 5.06
N ARG A 170 -2.09 -27.71 4.80
CA ARG A 170 -2.40 -29.07 5.29
C ARG A 170 -2.22 -30.12 4.21
#